data_AF-A0A5H2Z2G0-F1
#
_entry.id   AF-A0A5H2Z2G0-F1
#
_cell.length_a   1.000
_cell.length_b   1.000
_cell.length_c   1.000
_cell.angle_alpha   90.00
_cell.angle_beta   90.00
_cell.angle_gamma   90.00
#
_symmetry.space_group_name_H-M   'P 1'
#
loop_
_entity.id
_entity.type
_entity.pdbx_description
1 polymer ?
#
loop_
_entity_poly.entity_id
_entity_poly.type
_entity_poly.pdbx_seq_one_letter_code
_entity_poly.pdbx_strand_id
1 'polypeptide(L)'
;MPAAVAGKALGITLFALSDVSLPQQLGEVAPIEMTSAAHVSIRVRPKTEEERCRYSGVVVPYEQLWEERATSFGVESIVPPQPGKIAAYGVIINRKDCAGRPPEAMFRVATHRRTMFNGHILGEGAQYIVLELGQMPEDSRPKWVPQVLDKLALAAKTDPAAAEFLRFAEESAKAAVNAKAMGTKSAD
;
A
#
# COMPACT_ATOMS: atom_id res chain seq x y z
N MET A 1 20.30 -3.45 -29.69
CA MET A 1 19.06 -3.44 -28.87
C MET A 1 19.49 -3.61 -27.42
N PRO A 2 19.44 -2.57 -26.57
CA PRO A 2 19.81 -2.75 -25.17
C PRO A 2 18.70 -3.54 -24.46
N ALA A 3 19.11 -4.60 -23.76
CA ALA A 3 18.24 -5.43 -22.95
C ALA A 3 17.63 -4.59 -21.81
N ALA A 4 16.31 -4.60 -21.70
CA ALA A 4 15.60 -4.06 -20.55
C ALA A 4 16.08 -4.78 -19.28
N VAL A 5 16.73 -4.04 -18.39
CA VAL A 5 17.02 -4.50 -17.03
C VAL A 5 15.67 -4.64 -16.35
N ALA A 6 15.21 -5.88 -16.20
CA ALA A 6 14.06 -6.23 -15.40
C ALA A 6 14.32 -5.79 -13.95
N GLY A 7 13.81 -4.62 -13.58
CA GLY A 7 13.74 -4.20 -12.19
C GLY A 7 13.01 -5.29 -11.42
N LYS A 8 13.71 -5.92 -10.46
CA LYS A 8 13.08 -6.86 -9.53
C LYS A 8 12.02 -6.09 -8.75
N ALA A 9 10.78 -6.12 -9.22
CA ALA A 9 9.63 -5.79 -8.39
C ALA A 9 9.67 -6.78 -7.22
N LEU A 10 10.09 -6.30 -6.06
CA LEU A 10 10.15 -7.09 -4.83
C LEU A 10 8.70 -7.22 -4.32
N GLY A 11 7.90 -7.99 -5.07
CA GLY A 11 6.53 -8.32 -4.73
C GLY A 11 6.55 -9.25 -3.53
N ILE A 12 6.56 -8.66 -2.34
CA ILE A 12 6.36 -9.45 -1.12
C ILE A 12 4.86 -9.75 -1.05
N THR A 13 4.49 -11.01 -1.18
CA THR A 13 3.14 -11.46 -0.82
C THR A 13 3.02 -11.43 0.68
N LEU A 14 2.37 -10.40 1.21
CA LEU A 14 2.04 -10.36 2.64
C LEU A 14 0.75 -11.16 2.84
N PHE A 15 0.82 -12.22 3.65
CA PHE A 15 -0.36 -12.92 4.14
C PHE A 15 -0.77 -12.27 5.46
N ALA A 16 -1.85 -11.50 5.45
CA ALA A 16 -2.41 -11.01 6.71
C ALA A 16 -2.83 -12.22 7.57
N LEU A 17 -2.18 -12.40 8.73
CA LEU A 17 -2.49 -13.47 9.68
C LEU A 17 -3.79 -13.23 10.47
N SER A 18 -4.37 -12.04 10.37
CA SER A 18 -5.67 -11.65 10.96
C SER A 18 -6.11 -10.34 10.30
N ASP A 19 -7.42 -10.20 10.06
CA ASP A 19 -8.17 -8.94 9.90
C ASP A 19 -7.72 -7.93 8.85
N VAL A 20 -7.22 -8.39 7.70
CA VAL A 20 -7.21 -7.51 6.52
C VAL A 20 -7.89 -8.12 5.31
N SER A 21 -8.83 -9.04 5.50
CA SER A 21 -10.03 -8.90 4.68
C SER A 21 -10.48 -7.47 4.94
N LEU A 22 -10.38 -6.53 4.00
CA LEU A 22 -11.06 -5.24 4.16
C LEU A 22 -12.50 -5.64 4.49
N PRO A 23 -12.98 -5.56 5.75
CA PRO A 23 -14.18 -6.30 6.12
C PRO A 23 -15.40 -5.76 5.35
N GLN A 24 -15.24 -4.53 4.85
CA GLN A 24 -16.08 -3.81 3.90
C GLN A 24 -16.27 -4.51 2.55
N GLN A 25 -15.26 -5.21 2.03
CA GLN A 25 -15.40 -5.98 0.79
C GLN A 25 -16.17 -7.30 1.01
N LEU A 26 -16.37 -7.73 2.26
CA LEU A 26 -17.25 -8.84 2.64
C LEU A 26 -18.64 -8.34 3.08
N GLY A 27 -18.87 -7.02 3.11
CA GLY A 27 -20.11 -6.42 3.60
C GLY A 27 -20.27 -6.46 5.13
N GLU A 28 -19.22 -6.86 5.84
CA GLU A 28 -19.25 -7.11 7.30
C GLU A 28 -18.97 -5.84 8.13
N VAL A 29 -18.41 -4.78 7.52
CA VAL A 29 -18.14 -3.50 8.17
C VAL A 29 -18.52 -2.34 7.25
N ALA A 30 -19.00 -1.25 7.84
CA ALA A 30 -19.33 -0.01 7.13
C ALA A 30 -18.12 0.49 6.31
N PRO A 31 -18.31 0.90 5.04
CA PRO A 31 -17.25 1.48 4.21
C PRO A 31 -16.51 2.63 4.90
N ILE A 32 -15.21 2.78 4.62
CA ILE A 32 -14.48 3.99 5.03
C ILE A 32 -15.10 5.16 4.26
N GLU A 33 -15.42 6.24 4.96
CA GLU A 33 -15.85 7.48 4.32
C GLU A 33 -14.81 7.96 3.30
N MET A 34 -15.28 8.53 2.19
CA MET A 34 -14.42 8.93 1.06
C MET A 34 -13.30 9.92 1.46
N THR A 35 -13.47 10.62 2.58
CA THR A 35 -12.57 11.64 3.12
C THR A 35 -11.76 11.17 4.33
N SER A 36 -11.77 9.87 4.64
CA SER A 36 -11.11 9.30 5.81
C SER A 36 -10.05 8.27 5.43
N ALA A 37 -9.20 7.91 6.39
CA ALA A 37 -8.21 6.86 6.27
C ALA A 37 -8.35 5.87 7.43
N ALA A 38 -8.04 4.60 7.18
CA ALA A 38 -7.96 3.61 8.25
C ALA A 38 -6.52 3.12 8.41
N HIS A 39 -6.02 3.06 9.65
CA HIS A 39 -4.75 2.41 9.92
C HIS A 39 -4.83 0.92 9.57
N VAL A 40 -3.78 0.40 8.93
CA VAL A 40 -3.61 -1.03 8.68
C VAL A 40 -2.32 -1.53 9.29
N SER A 41 -2.38 -2.73 9.88
CA SER A 41 -1.23 -3.45 10.41
C SER A 41 -1.18 -4.84 9.77
N ILE A 42 -0.14 -5.10 9.00
CA ILE A 42 0.07 -6.36 8.29
C ILE A 42 1.18 -7.14 9.00
N ARG A 43 0.84 -8.35 9.47
CA ARG A 43 1.83 -9.30 9.99
C ARG A 43 2.19 -10.27 8.89
N VAL A 44 3.47 -10.45 8.62
CA VAL A 44 3.94 -11.49 7.70
C VAL A 44 4.15 -12.76 8.49
N ARG A 45 3.81 -13.92 7.89
CA ARG A 45 4.19 -15.21 8.45
C ARG A 45 5.73 -15.26 8.56
N PRO A 46 6.29 -15.32 9.78
CA PRO A 46 7.73 -15.40 9.94
C PRO A 46 8.25 -16.72 9.36
N LYS A 47 9.39 -16.72 8.65
CA LYS A 47 10.10 -17.98 8.36
C LYS A 47 11.03 -18.36 9.50
N THR A 48 11.50 -17.37 10.28
CA THR A 48 12.29 -17.54 11.50
C THR A 48 11.80 -16.61 12.62
N GLU A 49 12.16 -16.88 13.87
CA GLU A 49 11.76 -16.03 15.01
C GLU A 49 12.27 -14.58 14.90
N GLU A 50 13.43 -14.40 14.26
CA GLU A 50 14.10 -13.13 14.00
C GLU A 50 13.45 -12.31 12.85
N GLU A 51 12.62 -12.97 12.03
CA GLU A 51 11.90 -12.36 10.89
C GLU A 51 10.47 -11.90 11.24
N ARG A 52 10.13 -11.83 12.53
CA ARG A 52 8.84 -11.27 13.01
C ARG A 52 8.79 -9.75 12.80
N CYS A 53 8.61 -9.33 11.54
CA CYS A 53 8.36 -7.94 11.19
C CYS A 53 6.86 -7.69 11.01
N ARG A 54 6.42 -6.53 11.47
CA ARG A 54 5.09 -5.96 11.27
C ARG A 54 5.21 -4.77 10.33
N TYR A 55 4.28 -4.64 9.41
CA TYR A 55 4.18 -3.51 8.50
C TYR A 55 2.95 -2.71 8.86
N SER A 56 3.04 -1.39 8.85
CA SER A 56 1.91 -0.51 9.11
C SER A 56 1.82 0.63 8.12
N GLY A 57 0.61 1.17 8.02
CA GLY A 57 0.30 2.24 7.10
C GLY A 57 -1.19 2.57 7.12
N VAL A 58 -1.72 2.97 5.98
CA VAL A 58 -3.11 3.39 5.83
C VAL A 58 -3.81 2.74 4.64
N VAL A 59 -5.12 2.61 4.77
CA VAL A 59 -6.08 2.27 3.72
C VAL A 59 -6.88 3.52 3.43
N VAL A 60 -6.98 3.88 2.15
CA VAL A 60 -7.69 5.08 1.70
C VAL A 60 -8.60 4.72 0.52
N PRO A 61 -9.89 5.10 0.55
CA PRO A 61 -10.78 4.88 -0.58
C PRO A 61 -10.41 5.76 -1.76
N TYR A 62 -10.57 5.25 -2.97
CA TYR A 62 -10.38 6.01 -4.21
C TYR A 62 -11.51 5.76 -5.20
N GLU A 63 -11.64 6.69 -6.15
CA GLU A 63 -12.64 6.63 -7.21
C GLU A 63 -11.95 6.23 -8.52
N GLN A 64 -12.63 5.47 -9.36
CA GLN A 64 -12.10 5.15 -10.66
C GLN A 64 -12.39 6.33 -11.61
N LEU A 65 -11.41 7.21 -11.80
CA LEU A 65 -11.54 8.37 -12.71
C LEU A 65 -11.05 8.08 -14.14
N TRP A 66 -10.67 6.83 -14.42
CA TRP A 66 -10.12 6.38 -15.70
C TRP A 66 -10.85 5.16 -16.23
N GLU A 67 -10.71 4.90 -17.53
CA GLU A 67 -11.11 3.62 -18.12
C GLU A 67 -10.16 2.51 -17.67
N GLU A 68 -10.73 1.42 -17.16
CA GLU A 68 -9.99 0.22 -16.76
C GLU A 68 -10.31 -0.93 -17.72
N ARG A 69 -9.27 -1.57 -18.24
CA ARG A 69 -9.44 -2.82 -18.99
C ARG A 69 -9.47 -3.96 -17.99
N ALA A 70 -10.61 -4.63 -17.90
CA ALA A 70 -10.79 -5.78 -17.04
C ALA A 70 -10.94 -7.03 -17.90
N THR A 71 -10.10 -8.04 -17.63
CA THR A 71 -10.26 -9.38 -18.22
C THR A 71 -11.01 -10.26 -17.22
N SER A 72 -12.20 -10.71 -17.59
CA SER A 72 -13.01 -11.62 -16.79
C SER A 72 -13.39 -12.85 -17.61
N PHE A 73 -13.06 -14.04 -17.12
CA PHE A 73 -13.29 -15.31 -17.84
C PHE A 73 -12.76 -15.34 -19.29
N GLY A 74 -11.63 -14.66 -19.53
CA GLY A 74 -11.03 -14.55 -20.87
C GLY A 74 -11.69 -13.52 -21.80
N VAL A 75 -12.73 -12.82 -21.34
CA VAL A 75 -13.36 -11.72 -22.05
C VAL A 75 -12.76 -10.40 -21.58
N GLU A 76 -12.22 -9.63 -22.52
CA GLU A 76 -11.81 -8.25 -22.25
C GLU A 76 -13.02 -7.33 -22.23
N SER A 77 -13.10 -6.50 -21.20
CA SER A 77 -14.13 -5.49 -21.04
C SER A 77 -13.49 -4.16 -20.66
N ILE A 78 -14.13 -3.06 -21.06
CA ILE A 78 -13.73 -1.71 -20.67
C ILE A 78 -14.72 -1.24 -19.62
N VAL A 79 -14.22 -0.98 -18.41
CA VAL A 79 -14.98 -0.40 -17.31
C VAL A 79 -14.84 1.12 -17.39
N PRO A 80 -15.94 1.86 -17.58
CA PRO A 80 -15.89 3.32 -17.65
C PRO A 80 -15.57 3.95 -16.28
N PRO A 81 -15.12 5.22 -16.24
CA PRO A 81 -14.97 5.98 -15.01
C PRO A 81 -16.25 6.02 -14.16
N GLN A 82 -16.10 5.94 -12.84
CA GLN A 82 -17.19 5.95 -11.86
C GLN A 82 -16.95 7.01 -10.78
N PRO A 83 -17.11 8.32 -11.12
CA PRO A 83 -16.96 9.39 -10.15
C PRO A 83 -18.06 9.35 -9.08
N GLY A 84 -17.75 9.80 -7.87
CA GLY A 84 -18.67 9.85 -6.74
C GLY A 84 -18.91 8.51 -6.05
N LYS A 85 -18.21 7.44 -6.45
CA LYS A 85 -18.33 6.10 -5.87
C LYS A 85 -16.96 5.55 -5.46
N ILE A 86 -16.89 4.88 -4.32
CA ILE A 86 -15.70 4.14 -3.92
C ILE A 86 -15.52 2.99 -4.91
N ALA A 87 -14.47 3.06 -5.73
CA ALA A 87 -14.13 2.00 -6.67
C ALA A 87 -13.34 0.90 -5.98
N ALA A 88 -12.32 1.27 -5.20
CA ALA A 88 -11.60 0.36 -4.34
C ALA A 88 -10.84 1.14 -3.24
N TYR A 89 -9.94 0.43 -2.56
CA TYR A 89 -9.10 0.97 -1.50
C TYR A 89 -7.63 0.81 -1.86
N GLY A 90 -6.89 1.91 -1.79
CA GLY A 90 -5.44 1.92 -1.92
C GLY A 90 -4.82 1.66 -0.55
N VAL A 91 -3.81 0.78 -0.51
CA VAL A 91 -3.03 0.55 0.71
C VAL A 91 -1.67 1.21 0.53
N ILE A 92 -1.27 2.03 1.49
CA ILE A 92 0.06 2.62 1.54
C ILE A 92 0.72 2.22 2.86
N ILE A 93 1.91 1.63 2.76
CA ILE A 93 2.72 1.19 3.89
C ILE A 93 3.87 2.17 4.02
N ASN A 94 3.99 2.81 5.19
CA ASN A 94 5.08 3.73 5.50
C ASN A 94 6.06 3.20 6.55
N ARG A 95 5.71 2.15 7.28
CA ARG A 95 6.46 1.72 8.46
C ARG A 95 6.63 0.21 8.52
N LYS A 96 7.82 -0.21 8.96
CA LYS A 96 8.17 -1.61 9.26
C LYS A 96 8.82 -1.68 10.64
N ASP A 97 8.24 -2.47 11.52
CA ASP A 97 8.72 -2.72 12.87
C ASP A 97 9.18 -4.19 12.98
N CYS A 98 10.46 -4.42 13.26
CA CYS A 98 10.99 -5.76 13.53
C CYS A 98 11.49 -5.83 14.98
N ALA A 99 11.37 -7.01 15.60
CA ALA A 99 11.86 -7.21 16.97
C ALA A 99 13.36 -6.84 17.08
N GLY A 100 13.70 -6.04 18.10
CA GLY A 100 15.08 -5.63 18.39
C GLY A 100 15.67 -4.58 17.45
N ARG A 101 14.90 -4.01 16.52
CA ARG A 101 15.35 -2.96 15.59
C ARG A 101 14.49 -1.70 15.71
N PRO A 102 15.07 -0.50 15.45
CA PRO A 102 14.28 0.71 15.35
C PRO A 102 13.29 0.62 14.18
N PRO A 103 12.15 1.33 14.23
CA PRO A 103 11.21 1.40 13.13
C PRO A 103 11.88 1.85 11.83
N GLU A 104 11.69 1.08 10.76
CA GLU A 104 12.20 1.39 9.43
C GLU A 104 11.12 2.13 8.64
N ALA A 105 11.48 3.30 8.12
CA ALA A 105 10.62 4.04 7.22
C ALA A 105 10.70 3.48 5.79
N MET A 106 9.55 3.46 5.12
CA MET A 106 9.46 3.03 3.73
C MET A 106 8.32 3.73 3.02
N PHE A 107 8.23 3.55 1.72
CA PHE A 107 7.06 3.93 0.95
C PHE A 107 6.76 2.82 -0.03
N ARG A 108 5.69 2.09 0.25
CA ARG A 108 5.22 0.98 -0.56
C ARG A 108 3.73 1.09 -0.74
N VAL A 109 3.26 0.75 -1.93
CA VAL A 109 1.83 0.64 -2.18
C VAL A 109 1.45 -0.82 -2.29
N ALA A 110 0.29 -1.18 -1.78
CA ALA A 110 -0.20 -2.52 -1.88
C ALA A 110 -1.56 -2.55 -2.59
N THR A 111 -1.71 -3.54 -3.46
CA THR A 111 -3.00 -3.85 -4.07
C THR A 111 -3.49 -5.14 -3.46
N HIS A 112 -4.73 -5.12 -2.95
CA HIS A 112 -5.38 -6.34 -2.48
C HIS A 112 -5.66 -7.26 -3.66
N ARG A 113 -5.21 -8.51 -3.57
CA ARG A 113 -5.56 -9.57 -4.52
C ARG A 113 -6.39 -10.62 -3.81
N ARG A 114 -7.62 -10.82 -4.29
CA ARG A 114 -8.40 -12.01 -3.97
C ARG A 114 -7.90 -13.16 -4.83
N THR A 115 -7.38 -14.20 -4.19
CA THR A 115 -7.09 -15.45 -4.91
C THR A 115 -8.32 -16.34 -4.79
N MET A 116 -8.92 -16.65 -5.94
CA MET A 116 -10.11 -17.50 -6.04
C MET A 116 -9.70 -18.88 -6.56
N PHE A 117 -10.25 -19.95 -6.01
CA PHE A 117 -10.16 -21.31 -6.55
C PHE A 117 -11.52 -21.99 -6.45
N ASN A 118 -12.01 -22.49 -7.58
CA ASN A 118 -13.33 -23.12 -7.70
C ASN A 118 -14.47 -22.29 -7.07
N GLY A 119 -14.42 -20.97 -7.22
CA GLY A 119 -15.45 -20.06 -6.66
C GLY A 119 -15.28 -19.75 -5.16
N HIS A 120 -14.32 -20.37 -4.48
CA HIS A 120 -14.01 -20.10 -3.08
C HIS A 120 -12.78 -19.20 -2.93
N ILE A 121 -12.78 -18.34 -1.91
CA ILE A 121 -11.61 -17.54 -1.54
C ILE A 121 -10.52 -18.48 -1.00
N LEU A 122 -9.37 -18.57 -1.67
CA LEU A 122 -8.23 -19.34 -1.21
C LEU A 122 -7.48 -18.58 -0.11
N GLY A 123 -7.61 -19.08 1.11
CA GLY A 123 -6.85 -18.65 2.27
C GLY A 123 -7.62 -17.68 3.16
N GLU A 124 -7.53 -17.90 4.46
CA GLU A 124 -7.86 -16.89 5.46
C GLU A 124 -6.83 -15.76 5.34
N GLY A 125 -7.29 -14.57 4.96
CA GLY A 125 -6.47 -13.36 4.90
C GLY A 125 -6.28 -12.79 3.48
N ALA A 126 -6.33 -11.47 3.38
CA ALA A 126 -5.98 -10.75 2.16
C ALA A 126 -4.53 -10.99 1.76
N GLN A 127 -4.33 -11.25 0.46
CA GLN A 127 -3.00 -11.21 -0.15
C GLN A 127 -2.73 -9.80 -0.65
N TYR A 128 -1.62 -9.23 -0.22
CA TYR A 128 -1.14 -7.94 -0.72
C TYR A 128 0.04 -8.13 -1.64
N ILE A 129 -0.06 -7.58 -2.85
CA ILE A 129 1.10 -7.37 -3.70
C ILE A 129 1.66 -6.00 -3.34
N VAL A 130 2.80 -5.99 -2.67
CA VAL A 130 3.52 -4.77 -2.29
C VAL A 130 4.42 -4.33 -3.44
N LEU A 131 4.29 -3.07 -3.84
CA LEU A 131 5.02 -2.45 -4.93
C LEU A 131 5.87 -1.30 -4.41
N GLU A 132 7.08 -1.17 -4.96
CA GLU A 132 7.97 -0.05 -4.72
C GLU A 132 7.90 0.93 -5.88
N LEU A 133 7.16 2.03 -5.69
CA LEU A 133 6.90 3.00 -6.76
C LEU A 133 8.16 3.66 -7.34
N GLY A 134 9.18 3.86 -6.50
CA GLY A 134 10.46 4.43 -6.94
C GLY A 134 11.23 3.56 -7.93
N GLN A 135 10.91 2.26 -8.00
CA GLN A 135 11.52 1.31 -8.93
C GLN A 135 10.63 1.07 -10.17
N MET A 136 9.47 1.73 -10.27
CA MET A 136 8.54 1.58 -11.39
C MET A 136 8.64 2.77 -12.35
N PRO A 137 8.62 2.52 -13.68
CA PRO A 137 8.35 3.54 -14.68
C PRO A 137 7.05 4.30 -14.36
N GLU A 138 7.03 5.61 -14.61
CA GLU A 138 5.93 6.48 -14.20
C GLU A 138 4.58 6.06 -14.81
N ASP A 139 4.58 5.67 -16.08
CA ASP A 139 3.43 5.18 -16.83
C ASP A 139 2.89 3.82 -16.32
N SER A 140 3.73 3.06 -15.62
CA SER A 140 3.41 1.76 -15.05
C SER A 140 2.95 1.84 -13.60
N ARG A 141 3.02 3.02 -12.96
CA ARG A 141 2.54 3.21 -11.59
C ARG A 141 1.01 3.12 -11.55
N PRO A 142 0.41 2.61 -10.45
CA PRO A 142 -1.03 2.54 -10.35
C PRO A 142 -1.64 3.95 -10.41
N LYS A 143 -2.61 4.13 -11.32
CA LYS A 143 -3.27 5.42 -11.58
C LYS A 143 -3.98 6.01 -10.35
N TRP A 144 -4.35 5.17 -9.40
CA TRP A 144 -5.00 5.59 -8.15
C TRP A 144 -4.04 6.28 -7.17
N VAL A 145 -2.72 6.11 -7.30
CA VAL A 145 -1.74 6.58 -6.30
C VAL A 145 -1.80 8.09 -6.08
N PRO A 146 -1.75 8.96 -7.10
CA PRO A 146 -1.82 10.40 -6.89
C PRO A 146 -3.10 10.81 -6.17
N GLN A 147 -4.24 10.28 -6.59
CA GLN A 147 -5.54 10.56 -5.97
C GLN A 147 -5.56 10.15 -4.49
N VAL A 148 -5.02 8.98 -4.15
CA VAL A 148 -4.96 8.53 -2.75
C VAL A 148 -4.06 9.44 -1.91
N LEU A 149 -2.92 9.89 -2.45
CA LEU A 149 -2.02 10.80 -1.73
C LEU A 149 -2.68 12.14 -1.46
N ASP A 150 -3.40 12.70 -2.44
CA ASP A 150 -4.15 13.94 -2.29
C ASP A 150 -5.25 13.80 -1.23
N LYS A 151 -6.01 12.70 -1.28
CA LYS A 151 -7.05 12.40 -0.29
C LYS A 151 -6.46 12.22 1.10
N LEU A 152 -5.32 11.55 1.23
CA LEU A 152 -4.64 11.35 2.51
C LEU A 152 -4.18 12.69 3.10
N ALA A 153 -3.62 13.59 2.28
CA ALA A 153 -3.24 14.93 2.69
C ALA A 153 -4.44 15.77 3.16
N LEU A 154 -5.59 15.62 2.49
CA LEU A 154 -6.83 16.28 2.92
C LEU A 154 -7.38 15.68 4.22
N ALA A 155 -7.43 14.35 4.32
CA ALA A 155 -7.91 13.60 5.47
C ALA A 155 -7.11 13.91 6.74
N ALA A 156 -5.80 14.09 6.62
CA ALA A 156 -4.92 14.40 7.75
C ALA A 156 -5.29 15.67 8.55
N LYS A 157 -6.14 16.55 7.99
CA LYS A 157 -6.68 17.72 8.71
C LYS A 157 -7.68 17.34 9.80
N THR A 158 -8.32 16.19 9.67
CA THR A 158 -9.46 15.78 10.53
C THR A 158 -9.38 14.31 10.97
N ASP A 159 -8.55 13.50 10.32
CA ASP A 159 -8.38 12.07 10.57
C ASP A 159 -7.03 11.79 11.26
N PRO A 160 -7.03 11.24 12.48
CA PRO A 160 -5.81 11.02 13.24
C PRO A 160 -4.89 9.95 12.63
N ALA A 161 -5.43 8.95 11.94
CA ALA A 161 -4.62 7.91 11.29
C ALA A 161 -3.87 8.50 10.09
N ALA A 162 -4.54 9.34 9.29
CA ALA A 162 -3.90 10.08 8.21
C ALA A 162 -2.82 11.06 8.74
N ALA A 163 -3.12 11.78 9.83
CA ALA A 163 -2.18 12.71 10.45
C ALA A 163 -0.93 11.99 10.99
N GLU A 164 -1.10 10.86 11.69
CA GLU A 164 0.02 10.06 12.20
C GLU A 164 0.88 9.53 11.05
N PHE A 165 0.25 9.02 10.00
CA PHE A 165 0.94 8.50 8.83
C PHE A 165 1.86 9.55 8.20
N LEU A 166 1.34 10.76 7.95
CA LEU A 166 2.12 11.85 7.33
C LEU A 166 3.22 12.34 8.27
N ARG A 167 2.93 12.48 9.57
CA ARG A 167 3.93 12.88 10.57
C ARG A 167 5.12 11.93 10.59
N PHE A 168 4.87 10.61 10.62
CA PHE A 168 5.95 9.62 10.58
C PHE A 168 6.77 9.70 9.28
N ALA A 169 6.10 9.88 8.13
CA ALA A 169 6.77 10.03 6.84
C ALA A 169 7.67 11.28 6.80
N GLU A 170 7.19 12.42 7.31
CA GLU A 170 7.96 13.67 7.40
C GLU A 170 9.17 13.55 8.33
N GLU A 171 8.97 13.01 9.55
CA GLU A 171 10.04 12.79 10.52
C GLU A 171 11.14 11.91 9.94
N SER A 172 10.74 10.85 9.24
CA SER A 172 11.65 9.92 8.57
C SER A 172 12.40 10.57 7.41
N ALA A 173 11.73 11.39 6.60
CA ALA A 173 12.36 12.12 5.50
C ALA A 173 13.41 13.13 6.02
N LYS A 174 13.08 13.86 7.10
CA LYS A 174 14.00 14.78 7.78
C LYS A 174 15.22 14.04 8.33
N ALA A 175 15.01 12.89 8.98
CA ALA A 175 16.09 12.06 9.49
C ALA A 175 17.03 11.56 8.37
N ALA A 176 16.47 11.13 7.23
CA ALA A 176 17.27 10.67 6.09
C ALA A 176 18.13 11.78 5.46
N VAL A 177 17.58 13.00 5.35
CA VAL A 177 18.33 14.17 4.86
C VAL A 177 19.47 14.53 5.81
N ASN A 178 19.21 14.55 7.12
CA ASN A 178 20.21 14.86 8.13
C ASN A 178 21.34 13.81 8.16
N ALA A 179 21.00 12.52 8.06
CA ALA A 179 21.99 11.45 8.00
C ALA A 179 22.89 11.58 6.76
N LYS A 180 22.34 11.94 5.60
CA LYS A 180 23.12 12.18 4.37
C LYS A 180 24.06 13.38 4.50
N ALA A 181 23.63 14.44 5.18
CA ALA A 181 24.45 15.63 5.43
C ALA A 181 25.58 15.40 6.46
N MET A 182 25.39 14.51 7.44
CA MET A 182 26.44 14.15 8.40
C MET A 182 27.45 13.17 7.79
N GLY A 183 27.01 12.24 6.94
CA GLY A 183 27.91 11.31 6.23
C GLY A 183 28.84 11.98 5.20
N THR A 184 28.50 13.18 4.72
CA THR A 184 29.35 13.96 3.80
C THR A 184 30.37 14.85 4.49
N LYS A 185 30.30 15.00 5.82
CA LYS A 185 31.23 15.85 6.60
C LYS A 185 32.37 15.09 7.28
N SER A 186 32.48 13.78 7.09
CA SER A 186 33.50 12.94 7.75
C SER A 186 34.62 12.48 6.81
N ALA A 187 34.79 13.16 5.68
CA ALA A 187 35.85 12.94 4.71
C ALA A 187 36.62 14.25 4.46
N ASP A 188 37.29 14.75 5.50
CA ASP A 188 38.37 15.73 5.42
C ASP A 188 39.38 15.44 6.53
#